data_AF-A0A948IXD3-F1
#
_entry.id   AF-A0A948IXD3-F1
#
_cell.length_a   1.000
_cell.length_b   1.000
_cell.length_c   1.000
_cell.angle_alpha   90.00
_cell.angle_beta   90.00
_cell.angle_gamma   90.00
#
_symmetry.space_group_name_H-M   'P 1'
#
loop_
_entity.id
_entity.type
_entity.pdbx_description
1 polymer ?
#
loop_
_entity_poly.entity_id
_entity_poly.type
_entity_poly.pdbx_seq_one_letter_code
_entity_poly.pdbx_strand_id
1 'polypeptide(L)'
;MSKVSDRTFRSLRGLEKTASTSRVLNLAALSTRNAGNAEHEKNPFFLASSLNGAVIVRHRLRDQERDSFDRIRYTATKLIIPFERSDLGLGGRSLFVSERGWLDAFEELRGESPDFARDVAVLEAIDELPSLDPFLLREHMKRRGFDISPSHFEISAPDLAKMQRFVGTEIAKLIELAYRDTDGQEGNITRLVEALLSAKTDDRLEPLRLTLRLEKENYKEGIFAWKGFLYYKWVLNTLWANLRDVFSELGRVRVIGPIDTSTAAELESLKGRLRQKMERQVKSVMGHLGVYDEVFSQLTVDGNALAFRDFLLKSPEMFLSLGDGCGLVSHIATYWRYQFPRGKPLAAQVVELMDTLQDFEVSLGAGDNQEAQPAY
;
A
#
# COMPACT_ATOMS: atom_id res chain seq x y z
N MET A 1 -3.98 -31.00 23.50
CA MET A 1 -2.78 -30.35 22.92
C MET A 1 -3.10 -29.88 21.52
N SER A 2 -3.43 -28.60 21.35
CA SER A 2 -3.48 -27.92 20.04
C SER A 2 -3.90 -26.45 20.23
N LYS A 3 -2.93 -25.57 20.45
CA LYS A 3 -3.07 -24.14 20.16
C LYS A 3 -1.83 -23.75 19.36
N VAL A 4 -1.85 -24.03 18.05
CA VAL A 4 -0.92 -23.40 17.11
C VAL A 4 -1.52 -22.05 16.77
N SER A 5 -1.35 -21.08 17.67
CA SER A 5 -1.71 -19.69 17.44
C SER A 5 -0.54 -18.98 16.75
N ASP A 6 -0.84 -18.35 15.61
CA ASP A 6 -0.32 -17.03 15.21
C ASP A 6 1.20 -16.89 15.03
N ARG A 7 1.71 -17.19 13.83
CA ARG A 7 3.15 -17.08 13.47
C ARG A 7 3.47 -16.01 12.41
N THR A 8 2.50 -15.28 11.87
CA THR A 8 2.76 -14.42 10.70
C THR A 8 3.36 -13.06 11.05
N PHE A 9 3.17 -12.54 12.28
CA PHE A 9 3.80 -11.27 12.73
C PHE A 9 4.16 -11.23 14.23
N ARG A 10 4.49 -12.37 14.86
CA ARG A 10 5.09 -12.33 16.21
C ARG A 10 6.60 -12.08 16.20
N SER A 11 7.25 -12.20 15.05
CA SER A 11 8.68 -11.95 14.91
C SER A 11 8.90 -10.83 13.90
N LEU A 12 9.42 -9.69 14.39
CA LEU A 12 9.86 -8.60 13.52
C LEU A 12 11.00 -9.03 12.57
N ARG A 13 11.63 -10.19 12.83
CA ARG A 13 12.66 -10.80 11.97
C ARG A 13 12.21 -11.02 10.54
N GLY A 14 10.90 -11.23 10.31
CA GLY A 14 10.34 -11.32 8.96
C GLY A 14 10.32 -9.98 8.20
N LEU A 15 10.42 -8.86 8.92
CA LEU A 15 10.35 -7.50 8.38
C LEU A 15 11.74 -6.91 8.08
N GLU A 16 12.82 -7.51 8.59
CA GLU A 16 14.20 -7.04 8.44
C GLU A 16 14.63 -6.84 6.99
N LYS A 17 14.14 -7.70 6.09
CA LYS A 17 14.51 -7.68 4.67
C LYS A 17 13.60 -6.84 3.78
N THR A 18 12.57 -6.21 4.36
CA THR A 18 11.56 -5.45 3.61
C THR A 18 11.63 -3.98 3.97
N ALA A 19 11.85 -3.11 2.98
CA ALA A 19 11.81 -1.66 3.16
C ALA A 19 10.37 -1.16 3.34
N SER A 20 9.53 -1.22 2.29
CA SER A 20 8.12 -0.84 2.39
C SER A 20 7.22 -1.74 1.55
N THR A 21 6.07 -2.11 2.09
CA THR A 21 4.98 -2.88 1.46
C THR A 21 3.65 -2.22 1.79
N SER A 22 2.53 -2.66 1.21
CA SER A 22 1.21 -2.11 1.52
C SER A 22 0.78 -2.19 2.99
N ARG A 23 1.47 -2.97 3.83
CA ARG A 23 1.17 -3.10 5.27
C ARG A 23 2.29 -2.66 6.19
N VAL A 24 3.50 -2.45 5.70
CA VAL A 24 4.69 -2.22 6.53
C VAL A 24 5.53 -1.13 5.91
N LEU A 25 5.87 -0.12 6.71
CA LEU A 25 6.90 0.88 6.43
C LEU A 25 8.06 0.66 7.42
N ASN A 26 9.21 0.23 6.93
CA ASN A 26 10.38 -0.06 7.76
C ASN A 26 11.43 1.06 7.57
N LEU A 27 11.36 2.07 8.46
CA LEU A 27 12.28 3.20 8.42
C LEU A 27 13.72 2.79 8.78
N ALA A 28 13.92 1.75 9.60
CA ALA A 28 15.27 1.23 9.88
C ALA A 28 15.97 0.69 8.62
N ALA A 29 15.24 -0.08 7.79
CA ALA A 29 15.77 -0.59 6.53
C ALA A 29 16.04 0.55 5.53
N LEU A 30 15.14 1.54 5.47
CA LEU A 30 15.30 2.71 4.61
C LEU A 30 16.49 3.57 5.01
N SER A 31 16.67 3.83 6.30
CA SER A 31 17.80 4.57 6.87
C SER A 31 19.13 3.89 6.57
N THR A 32 19.20 2.56 6.74
CA THR A 32 20.40 1.77 6.41
C THR A 32 20.73 1.86 4.91
N ARG A 33 19.72 1.72 4.04
CA ARG A 33 19.91 1.77 2.58
C ARG A 33 20.33 3.16 2.09
N ASN A 34 19.88 4.21 2.77
CA ASN A 34 20.16 5.60 2.43
C ASN A 34 21.21 6.24 3.34
N ALA A 35 22.04 5.45 4.02
CA ALA A 35 23.13 5.97 4.83
C ALA A 35 24.08 6.85 3.98
N GLY A 36 24.36 8.08 4.44
CA GLY A 36 25.18 9.05 3.71
C GLY A 36 24.47 9.75 2.54
N ASN A 37 23.17 9.53 2.36
CA ASN A 37 22.36 10.30 1.42
C ASN A 37 21.95 11.64 2.05
N ALA A 38 22.61 12.73 1.65
CA ALA A 38 22.35 14.06 2.20
C ALA A 38 20.89 14.53 2.07
N GLU A 39 20.17 14.13 1.01
CA GLU A 39 18.75 14.48 0.84
C GLU A 39 17.86 13.72 1.84
N HIS A 40 18.19 12.47 2.14
CA HIS A 40 17.48 11.64 3.12
C HIS A 40 17.61 12.22 4.54
N GLU A 41 18.82 12.67 4.89
CA GLU A 41 19.11 13.28 6.19
C GLU A 41 18.49 14.68 6.34
N LYS A 42 18.48 15.47 5.26
CA LYS A 42 17.95 16.84 5.28
C LYS A 42 16.43 16.89 5.46
N ASN A 43 15.70 15.96 4.83
CA ASN A 43 14.24 15.90 4.84
C ASN A 43 13.75 14.58 5.46
N PRO A 44 13.83 14.43 6.80
CA PRO A 44 13.54 13.17 7.48
C PRO A 44 12.03 12.91 7.58
N PHE A 45 11.66 11.64 7.73
CA PHE A 45 10.28 11.23 7.95
C PHE A 45 9.73 11.84 9.25
N PHE A 46 10.41 11.61 10.37
CA PHE A 46 10.15 12.23 11.67
C PHE A 46 11.27 13.23 12.01
N LEU A 47 10.95 14.30 12.74
CA LEU A 47 11.98 15.20 13.28
C LEU A 47 12.77 14.50 14.38
N ALA A 48 12.10 13.68 15.18
CA ALA A 48 12.77 12.87 16.18
C ALA A 48 13.60 11.75 15.52
N SER A 49 14.92 11.84 15.70
CA SER A 49 15.87 10.86 15.18
C SER A 49 15.68 9.45 15.74
N SER A 50 15.15 9.35 16.95
CA SER A 50 14.73 8.10 17.61
C SER A 50 13.68 7.35 16.78
N LEU A 51 12.74 8.07 16.17
CA LEU A 51 11.63 7.53 15.37
C LEU A 51 12.03 7.14 13.94
N ASN A 52 13.11 7.71 13.38
CA ASN A 52 13.56 7.38 12.03
C ASN A 52 14.19 5.97 11.88
N GLY A 53 14.19 5.17 12.96
CA GLY A 53 14.46 3.73 12.93
C GLY A 53 13.22 2.88 13.21
N ALA A 54 12.03 3.46 13.22
CA ALA A 54 10.81 2.73 13.55
C ALA A 54 10.35 1.78 12.44
N VAL A 55 9.52 0.81 12.83
CA VAL A 55 8.73 0.00 11.92
C VAL A 55 7.26 0.34 12.15
N ILE A 56 6.59 0.80 11.11
CA ILE A 56 5.17 1.16 11.14
C ILE A 56 4.38 0.10 10.40
N VAL A 57 3.30 -0.39 11.01
CA VAL A 57 2.51 -1.52 10.50
C VAL A 57 1.03 -1.19 10.50
N ARG A 58 0.32 -1.51 9.41
CA ARG A 58 -1.15 -1.62 9.41
C ARG A 58 -1.53 -2.92 10.11
N HIS A 59 -1.97 -2.79 11.35
CA HIS A 59 -2.25 -3.90 12.23
C HIS A 59 -3.75 -4.16 12.34
N ARG A 60 -4.15 -5.43 12.32
CA ARG A 60 -5.53 -5.83 12.64
C ARG A 60 -5.61 -6.05 14.15
N LEU A 61 -6.48 -5.28 14.80
CA LEU A 61 -6.68 -5.36 16.24
C LEU A 61 -7.31 -6.70 16.62
N ARG A 62 -6.63 -7.40 17.53
CA ARG A 62 -7.20 -8.55 18.26
C ARG A 62 -8.28 -8.06 19.21
N ASP A 63 -9.18 -8.94 19.60
CA ASP A 63 -10.35 -8.54 20.42
C ASP A 63 -9.93 -7.77 21.69
N GLN A 64 -8.90 -8.24 22.40
CA GLN A 64 -8.35 -7.59 23.59
C GLN A 64 -7.67 -6.23 23.32
N GLU A 65 -7.18 -6.01 22.10
CA GLU A 65 -6.55 -4.74 21.71
C GLU A 65 -7.61 -3.69 21.32
N ARG A 66 -8.80 -4.11 20.89
CA ARG A 66 -9.90 -3.20 20.51
C ARG A 66 -10.42 -2.40 21.70
N ASP A 67 -10.42 -3.02 22.87
CA ASP A 67 -10.87 -2.39 24.11
C ASP A 67 -10.02 -1.16 24.48
N SER A 68 -8.80 -1.02 23.96
CA SER A 68 -7.92 0.13 24.21
C SER A 68 -8.36 1.42 23.50
N PHE A 69 -9.35 1.37 22.61
CA PHE A 69 -9.79 2.52 21.80
C PHE A 69 -11.16 3.04 22.24
N ASP A 70 -11.38 4.35 22.10
CA ASP A 70 -12.67 4.98 22.42
C ASP A 70 -13.78 4.68 21.39
N ARG A 71 -13.39 4.30 20.18
CA ARG A 71 -14.29 3.94 19.08
C ARG A 71 -13.99 2.53 18.61
N ILE A 72 -15.02 1.81 18.20
CA ILE A 72 -14.87 0.48 17.59
C ILE A 72 -13.97 0.60 16.37
N ARG A 73 -12.84 -0.12 16.42
CA ARG A 73 -11.82 -0.11 15.38
C ARG A 73 -11.32 -1.54 15.16
N TYR A 74 -11.13 -1.92 13.90
CA TYR A 74 -10.66 -3.26 13.53
C TYR A 74 -9.22 -3.27 13.01
N THR A 75 -8.75 -2.14 12.49
CA THR A 75 -7.36 -1.97 12.06
C THR A 75 -6.80 -0.66 12.59
N ALA A 76 -5.51 -0.61 12.94
CA ALA A 76 -4.85 0.58 13.46
C ALA A 76 -3.41 0.69 12.92
N THR A 77 -2.87 1.89 12.86
CA THR A 77 -1.42 2.08 12.67
C THR A 77 -0.70 1.74 13.97
N LYS A 78 0.19 0.74 13.91
CA LYS A 78 1.09 0.38 14.99
C LYS A 78 2.47 0.95 14.74
N LEU A 79 2.99 1.73 15.67
CA LEU A 79 4.37 2.18 15.69
C LEU A 79 5.20 1.22 16.54
N ILE A 80 6.33 0.76 16.02
CA ILE A 80 7.26 -0.13 16.72
C ILE A 80 8.65 0.50 16.70
N ILE A 81 9.21 0.79 17.88
CA ILE A 81 10.58 1.25 18.04
C ILE A 81 11.42 0.02 18.42
N PRO A 82 12.25 -0.50 17.50
CA PRO A 82 13.05 -1.68 17.79
C PRO A 82 14.10 -1.37 18.86
N PHE A 83 14.43 -2.35 19.69
CA PHE A 83 15.53 -2.21 20.65
C PHE A 83 16.88 -2.05 19.95
N GLU A 84 17.05 -2.73 18.81
CA GLU A 84 18.23 -2.63 17.94
C GLU A 84 17.79 -2.53 16.48
N ARG A 85 18.33 -1.56 15.73
CA ARG A 85 17.90 -1.31 14.34
C ARG A 85 18.39 -2.38 13.38
N SER A 86 19.53 -3.00 13.69
CA SER A 86 20.13 -4.06 12.87
C SER A 86 19.59 -5.47 13.17
N ASP A 87 18.87 -5.66 14.28
CA ASP A 87 18.30 -6.95 14.68
C ASP A 87 16.89 -6.73 15.26
N LEU A 88 15.89 -6.78 14.36
CA LEU A 88 14.51 -6.64 14.78
C LEU A 88 14.05 -7.88 15.58
N GLY A 89 14.75 -9.00 15.48
CA GLY A 89 14.50 -10.22 16.26
C GLY A 89 14.47 -10.00 17.78
N LEU A 90 15.17 -8.98 18.28
CA LEU A 90 15.18 -8.60 19.70
C LEU A 90 13.86 -8.00 20.21
N GLY A 91 12.97 -7.61 19.30
CA GLY A 91 11.72 -6.95 19.65
C GLY A 91 11.86 -5.43 19.75
N GLY A 92 10.92 -4.81 20.43
CA GLY A 92 10.87 -3.36 20.58
C GLY A 92 9.70 -2.89 21.43
N ARG A 93 9.69 -1.59 21.72
CA ARG A 93 8.52 -0.92 22.29
C ARG A 93 7.52 -0.61 21.19
N SER A 94 6.22 -0.60 21.50
CA SER A 94 5.21 -0.27 20.51
C SER A 94 4.01 0.42 21.11
N LEU A 95 3.32 1.21 20.29
CA LEU A 95 2.01 1.78 20.57
C LEU A 95 1.11 1.68 19.34
N PHE A 96 -0.19 1.86 19.54
CA PHE A 96 -1.14 2.09 18.47
C PHE A 96 -1.53 3.56 18.40
N VAL A 97 -1.54 4.12 17.20
CA VAL A 97 -2.02 5.50 17.00
C VAL A 97 -3.50 5.55 17.34
N SER A 98 -3.91 6.58 18.08
CA SER A 98 -5.28 6.77 18.59
C SER A 98 -5.76 5.77 19.67
N GLU A 99 -4.88 4.97 20.28
CA GLU A 99 -5.27 4.25 21.50
C GLU A 99 -5.32 5.20 22.71
N ARG A 100 -6.06 4.84 23.76
CA ARG A 100 -6.14 5.67 24.98
C ARG A 100 -4.74 5.89 25.56
N GLY A 101 -4.33 7.16 25.74
CA GLY A 101 -3.02 7.54 26.27
C GLY A 101 -1.85 7.46 25.27
N TRP A 102 -2.11 7.29 23.96
CA TRP A 102 -1.04 7.12 22.97
C TRP A 102 -0.10 8.32 22.86
N LEU A 103 -0.56 9.55 23.13
CA LEU A 103 0.26 10.76 23.06
C LEU A 103 1.37 10.75 24.12
N ASP A 104 1.03 10.40 25.37
CA ASP A 104 2.00 10.32 26.46
C ASP A 104 3.05 9.23 26.18
N ALA A 105 2.59 8.05 25.71
CA ALA A 105 3.48 6.97 25.30
C ALA A 105 4.36 7.35 24.11
N PHE A 106 3.83 8.14 23.16
CA PHE A 106 4.56 8.61 22.00
C PHE A 106 5.63 9.63 22.38
N GLU A 107 5.33 10.56 23.28
CA GLU A 107 6.30 11.52 23.82
C GLU A 107 7.48 10.79 24.49
N GLU A 108 7.21 9.75 25.27
CA GLU A 108 8.26 8.94 25.89
C GLU A 108 9.14 8.21 24.87
N LEU A 109 8.55 7.65 23.80
CA LEU A 109 9.29 6.96 22.74
C LEU A 109 10.13 7.90 21.88
N ARG A 110 9.60 9.10 21.64
CA ARG A 110 10.26 10.15 20.88
C ARG A 110 11.51 10.65 21.60
N GLY A 111 11.43 10.80 22.93
CA GLY A 111 12.45 11.49 23.71
C GLY A 111 12.50 13.00 23.39
N GLU A 112 13.55 13.67 23.87
CA GLU A 112 13.73 15.11 23.65
C GLU A 112 13.98 15.41 22.17
N SER A 113 13.00 16.03 21.52
CA SER A 113 13.05 16.41 20.12
C SER A 113 12.14 17.60 19.85
N PRO A 114 12.51 18.52 18.93
CA PRO A 114 11.70 19.70 18.65
C PRO A 114 10.36 19.34 18.00
N ASP A 115 9.39 20.24 18.20
CA ASP A 115 8.09 20.25 17.52
C ASP A 115 7.35 18.90 17.63
N PHE A 116 6.86 18.61 18.85
CA PHE A 116 6.06 17.42 19.16
C PHE A 116 4.89 17.25 18.18
N ALA A 117 4.19 18.36 17.90
CA ALA A 117 2.98 18.41 17.08
C ALA A 117 3.22 17.92 15.65
N ARG A 118 4.36 18.23 15.02
CA ARG A 118 4.65 17.75 13.67
C ARG A 118 4.70 16.21 13.59
N ASP A 119 5.45 15.52 14.46
CA ASP A 119 5.53 14.05 14.35
C ASP A 119 4.23 13.35 14.78
N VAL A 120 3.44 13.98 15.67
CA VAL A 120 2.06 13.55 15.94
C VAL A 120 1.24 13.61 14.65
N ALA A 121 1.26 14.75 13.96
CA ALA A 121 0.52 14.95 12.71
C ALA A 121 0.99 13.99 11.60
N VAL A 122 2.28 13.61 11.57
CA VAL A 122 2.78 12.58 10.65
C VAL A 122 2.14 11.22 10.95
N LEU A 123 2.09 10.79 12.22
CA LEU A 123 1.46 9.52 12.60
C LEU A 123 -0.05 9.51 12.34
N GLU A 124 -0.74 10.61 12.62
CA GLU A 124 -2.16 10.76 12.33
C GLU A 124 -2.43 10.67 10.83
N ALA A 125 -1.62 11.35 10.00
CA ALA A 125 -1.71 11.24 8.54
C ALA A 125 -1.46 9.80 8.05
N ILE A 126 -0.56 9.04 8.68
CA ILE A 126 -0.38 7.62 8.35
C ILE A 126 -1.59 6.79 8.78
N ASP A 127 -2.20 7.11 9.93
CA ASP A 127 -3.31 6.34 10.50
C ASP A 127 -4.60 6.44 9.69
N GLU A 128 -4.78 7.54 8.95
CA GLU A 128 -5.87 7.74 8.00
C GLU A 128 -5.79 6.82 6.77
N LEU A 129 -4.58 6.39 6.40
CA LEU A 129 -4.40 5.60 5.19
C LEU A 129 -4.82 4.13 5.38
N PRO A 130 -5.51 3.52 4.41
CA PRO A 130 -5.84 2.10 4.44
C PRO A 130 -4.64 1.20 4.15
N SER A 131 -3.55 1.76 3.60
CA SER A 131 -2.38 1.08 3.07
C SER A 131 -1.13 1.92 3.29
N LEU A 132 0.02 1.28 3.43
CA LEU A 132 1.35 1.93 3.49
C LEU A 132 2.10 1.76 2.17
N ASP A 133 1.40 1.54 1.07
CA ASP A 133 2.06 1.47 -0.22
C ASP A 133 2.78 2.80 -0.52
N PRO A 134 3.96 2.75 -1.17
CA PRO A 134 4.82 3.93 -1.18
C PRO A 134 4.27 5.09 -2.01
N PHE A 135 3.41 4.81 -2.99
CA PHE A 135 2.85 5.84 -3.86
C PHE A 135 1.71 6.59 -3.19
N LEU A 136 0.76 5.86 -2.58
CA LEU A 136 -0.29 6.44 -1.75
C LEU A 136 0.32 7.24 -0.59
N LEU A 137 1.27 6.64 0.12
CA LEU A 137 1.88 7.24 1.28
C LEU A 137 2.61 8.54 0.92
N ARG A 138 3.43 8.55 -0.14
CA ARG A 138 4.12 9.77 -0.58
C ARG A 138 3.13 10.86 -0.94
N GLU A 139 2.12 10.53 -1.76
CA GLU A 139 1.16 11.51 -2.24
C GLU A 139 0.33 12.10 -1.08
N HIS A 140 -0.09 11.25 -0.14
CA HIS A 140 -0.82 11.70 1.05
C HIS A 140 0.03 12.62 1.93
N MET A 141 1.29 12.25 2.20
CA MET A 141 2.21 13.09 2.99
C MET A 141 2.47 14.44 2.31
N LYS A 142 2.67 14.43 0.99
CA LYS A 142 2.89 15.65 0.19
C LYS A 142 1.66 16.57 0.24
N ARG A 143 0.44 16.03 0.09
CA ARG A 143 -0.83 16.79 0.21
C ARG A 143 -1.04 17.40 1.58
N ARG A 144 -0.57 16.71 2.63
CA ARG A 144 -0.57 17.19 4.01
C ARG A 144 0.50 18.26 4.28
N GLY A 145 1.35 18.58 3.31
CA GLY A 145 2.38 19.61 3.43
C GLY A 145 3.68 19.14 4.09
N PHE A 146 3.88 17.82 4.25
CA PHE A 146 5.13 17.30 4.80
C PHE A 146 6.23 17.27 3.73
N ASP A 147 7.34 17.94 4.01
CA ASP A 147 8.58 17.82 3.24
C ASP A 147 9.38 16.61 3.74
N ILE A 148 9.17 15.46 3.10
CA ILE A 148 9.85 14.19 3.39
C ILE A 148 10.57 13.73 2.13
N SER A 149 11.85 13.35 2.27
CA SER A 149 12.65 12.88 1.15
C SER A 149 11.98 11.69 0.43
N PRO A 150 11.94 11.68 -0.92
CA PRO A 150 11.40 10.57 -1.71
C PRO A 150 11.98 9.19 -1.36
N SER A 151 13.21 9.19 -0.84
CA SER A 151 13.93 7.98 -0.40
C SER A 151 13.23 7.21 0.73
N HIS A 152 12.28 7.83 1.45
CA HIS A 152 11.45 7.16 2.45
C HIS A 152 10.25 6.41 1.85
N PHE A 153 9.97 6.59 0.57
CA PHE A 153 8.83 6.00 -0.15
C PHE A 153 9.30 5.04 -1.25
N GLU A 154 10.36 4.30 -0.96
CA GLU A 154 10.95 3.36 -1.92
C GLU A 154 10.32 1.96 -1.79
N ILE A 155 10.08 1.32 -2.94
CA ILE A 155 9.57 -0.06 -3.01
C ILE A 155 10.58 -1.03 -2.35
N SER A 156 10.09 -2.09 -1.71
CA SER A 156 10.95 -3.15 -1.17
C SER A 156 11.75 -3.85 -2.29
N ALA A 157 13.00 -4.23 -2.03
CA ALA A 157 13.81 -4.95 -3.02
C ALA A 157 13.15 -6.25 -3.52
N PRO A 158 12.48 -7.07 -2.66
CA PRO A 158 11.74 -8.24 -3.12
C PRO A 158 10.58 -7.92 -4.08
N ASP A 159 9.83 -6.84 -3.84
CA ASP A 159 8.73 -6.45 -4.72
C ASP A 159 9.25 -5.82 -6.01
N LEU A 160 10.33 -5.04 -5.93
CA LEU A 160 11.02 -4.49 -7.09
C LEU A 160 11.44 -5.61 -8.06
N ALA A 161 12.05 -6.68 -7.56
CA ALA A 161 12.48 -7.82 -8.37
C ALA A 161 11.30 -8.54 -9.06
N LYS A 162 10.16 -8.69 -8.36
CA LYS A 162 8.94 -9.28 -8.95
C LYS A 162 8.30 -8.35 -9.99
N MET A 163 8.33 -7.05 -9.73
CA MET A 163 7.74 -6.02 -10.59
C MET A 163 8.53 -5.83 -11.89
N GLN A 164 9.86 -5.96 -11.87
CA GLN A 164 10.72 -5.79 -13.04
C GLN A 164 10.25 -6.59 -14.26
N ARG A 165 9.97 -7.88 -14.10
CA ARG A 165 9.50 -8.71 -15.22
C ARG A 165 8.17 -8.24 -15.79
N PHE A 166 7.23 -7.89 -14.90
CA PHE A 166 5.91 -7.39 -15.29
C PHE A 166 6.03 -6.08 -16.07
N VAL A 167 6.78 -5.12 -15.51
CA VAL A 167 6.97 -3.79 -16.12
C VAL A 167 7.66 -3.91 -17.47
N GLY A 168 8.68 -4.77 -17.60
CA GLY A 168 9.34 -4.98 -18.88
C GLY A 168 8.40 -5.42 -19.99
N THR A 169 7.40 -6.26 -19.69
CA THR A 169 6.35 -6.61 -20.66
C THR A 169 5.43 -5.44 -20.98
N GLU A 170 5.03 -4.68 -19.97
CA GLU A 170 4.10 -3.54 -20.14
C GLU A 170 4.67 -2.42 -21.01
N ILE A 171 5.96 -2.12 -20.86
CA ILE A 171 6.60 -0.98 -21.54
C ILE A 171 7.41 -1.36 -22.78
N ALA A 172 7.47 -2.65 -23.14
CA ALA A 172 8.26 -3.15 -24.26
C ALA A 172 8.01 -2.37 -25.55
N LYS A 173 6.73 -2.17 -25.91
CA LYS A 173 6.33 -1.41 -27.11
C LYS A 173 6.80 0.04 -27.10
N LEU A 174 6.81 0.68 -25.93
CA LEU A 174 7.30 2.06 -25.82
C LEU A 174 8.82 2.13 -25.94
N ILE A 175 9.53 1.13 -25.41
CA ILE A 175 10.99 1.03 -25.59
C ILE A 175 11.33 0.83 -27.06
N GLU A 176 10.60 -0.05 -27.77
CA GLU A 176 10.77 -0.24 -29.21
C GLU A 176 10.56 1.07 -30.00
N LEU A 177 9.56 1.87 -29.63
CA LEU A 177 9.31 3.18 -30.25
C LEU A 177 10.40 4.21 -29.95
N ALA A 178 10.86 4.29 -28.70
CA ALA A 178 11.85 5.28 -28.27
C ALA A 178 13.27 4.99 -28.80
N TYR A 179 13.58 3.72 -29.12
CA TYR A 179 14.92 3.28 -29.53
C TYR A 179 14.95 2.67 -30.94
N ARG A 180 13.97 3.01 -31.80
CA ARG A 180 13.88 2.50 -33.17
C ARG A 180 15.13 2.74 -34.03
N ASP A 181 15.92 3.75 -33.67
CA ASP A 181 17.16 4.15 -34.36
C ASP A 181 18.46 3.77 -33.60
N THR A 182 18.40 2.96 -32.53
CA THR A 182 19.57 2.57 -31.73
C THR A 182 19.82 1.06 -31.79
N ASP A 183 20.90 0.63 -32.45
CA ASP A 183 21.28 -0.78 -32.57
C ASP A 183 21.57 -1.43 -31.20
N GLY A 184 20.82 -2.49 -30.86
CA GLY A 184 21.01 -3.31 -29.64
C GLY A 184 19.73 -3.50 -28.81
N GLN A 185 18.79 -4.32 -29.27
CA GLN A 185 17.40 -4.28 -28.76
C GLN A 185 17.12 -5.03 -27.46
N GLU A 186 17.75 -6.18 -27.16
CA GLU A 186 17.35 -6.98 -25.98
C GLU A 186 18.08 -6.58 -24.67
N GLY A 187 19.34 -6.15 -24.74
CA GLY A 187 20.10 -5.70 -23.56
C GLY A 187 19.64 -4.36 -22.98
N ASN A 188 18.91 -3.58 -23.77
CA ASN A 188 18.44 -2.24 -23.40
C ASN A 188 17.15 -2.26 -22.57
N ILE A 189 16.24 -3.21 -22.80
CA ILE A 189 14.95 -3.28 -22.09
C ILE A 189 15.15 -3.47 -20.58
N THR A 190 15.92 -4.48 -20.17
CA THR A 190 16.16 -4.77 -18.74
C THR A 190 16.79 -3.59 -18.02
N ARG A 191 17.79 -2.94 -18.64
CA ARG A 191 18.48 -1.77 -18.07
C ARG A 191 17.55 -0.56 -17.95
N LEU A 192 16.63 -0.36 -18.91
CA LEU A 192 15.65 0.71 -18.87
C LEU A 192 14.55 0.47 -17.84
N VAL A 193 14.11 -0.77 -17.68
CA VAL A 193 13.18 -1.15 -16.62
C VAL A 193 13.83 -0.93 -15.25
N GLU A 194 15.10 -1.33 -15.08
CA GLU A 194 15.86 -1.04 -13.87
C GLU A 194 15.98 0.46 -13.60
N ALA A 195 16.30 1.26 -14.63
CA ALA A 195 16.37 2.71 -14.53
C ALA A 195 15.00 3.32 -14.18
N LEU A 196 13.92 2.85 -14.81
CA LEU A 196 12.56 3.30 -14.55
C LEU A 196 12.14 2.95 -13.13
N LEU A 197 12.50 1.79 -12.59
CA LEU A 197 12.11 1.37 -11.26
C LEU A 197 13.07 1.82 -10.15
N SER A 198 14.25 2.34 -10.51
CA SER A 198 15.24 2.91 -9.58
C SER A 198 14.66 4.03 -8.72
N ALA A 199 15.15 4.17 -7.49
CA ALA A 199 14.81 5.31 -6.62
C ALA A 199 15.38 6.64 -7.15
N LYS A 200 16.44 6.58 -7.97
CA LYS A 200 17.13 7.76 -8.50
C LYS A 200 16.68 8.05 -9.92
N THR A 201 16.62 9.34 -10.26
CA THR A 201 16.53 9.78 -11.65
C THR A 201 17.79 9.32 -12.38
N ASP A 202 17.59 8.63 -13.50
CA ASP A 202 18.67 7.95 -14.21
C ASP A 202 18.77 8.53 -15.63
N ASP A 203 19.98 8.96 -16.01
CA ASP A 203 20.25 9.58 -17.32
C ASP A 203 19.92 8.62 -18.48
N ARG A 204 19.87 7.31 -18.23
CA ARG A 204 19.46 6.30 -19.22
C ARG A 204 18.02 6.49 -19.70
N LEU A 205 17.18 7.15 -18.91
CA LEU A 205 15.79 7.44 -19.25
C LEU A 205 15.62 8.75 -20.03
N GLU A 206 16.69 9.49 -20.30
CA GLU A 206 16.64 10.75 -21.04
C GLU A 206 15.97 10.64 -22.42
N PRO A 207 16.18 9.57 -23.22
CA PRO A 207 15.44 9.38 -24.46
C PRO A 207 13.92 9.31 -24.25
N LEU A 208 13.47 8.60 -23.21
CA LEU A 208 12.04 8.54 -22.84
C LEU A 208 11.52 9.92 -22.42
N ARG A 209 12.31 10.70 -21.66
CA ARG A 209 11.93 12.09 -21.30
C ARG A 209 11.66 12.93 -22.55
N LEU A 210 12.55 12.83 -23.55
CA LEU A 210 12.43 13.57 -24.80
C LEU A 210 11.23 13.09 -25.63
N THR A 211 11.03 11.78 -25.76
CA THR A 211 9.87 11.19 -26.43
C THR A 211 8.55 11.66 -25.81
N LEU A 212 8.49 11.73 -24.47
CA LEU A 212 7.31 12.15 -23.72
C LEU A 212 7.16 13.68 -23.59
N ARG A 213 8.12 14.46 -24.10
CA ARG A 213 8.17 15.94 -23.96
C ARG A 213 8.00 16.40 -22.51
N LEU A 214 8.60 15.66 -21.58
CA LEU A 214 8.63 16.01 -20.16
C LEU A 214 9.74 17.04 -19.93
N GLU A 215 9.37 18.26 -19.57
CA GLU A 215 10.33 19.28 -19.12
C GLU A 215 11.09 18.81 -17.87
N LYS A 216 12.29 19.35 -17.61
CA LYS A 216 13.17 18.86 -16.54
C LYS A 216 12.51 18.96 -15.16
N GLU A 217 11.72 20.00 -14.95
CA GLU A 217 11.00 20.32 -13.73
C GLU A 217 9.88 19.30 -13.46
N ASN A 218 9.20 18.88 -14.52
CA ASN A 218 8.06 17.97 -14.50
C ASN A 218 8.47 16.50 -14.61
N TYR A 219 9.72 16.23 -15.01
CA TYR A 219 10.20 14.90 -15.31
C TYR A 219 10.16 13.97 -14.09
N LYS A 220 10.65 14.44 -12.94
CA LYS A 220 10.68 13.62 -11.72
C LYS A 220 9.28 13.21 -11.28
N GLU A 221 8.33 14.15 -11.29
CA GLU A 221 6.96 13.87 -10.87
C GLU A 221 6.23 12.99 -11.90
N GLY A 222 6.43 13.22 -13.19
CA GLY A 222 5.85 12.37 -14.24
C GLY A 222 6.36 10.92 -14.20
N ILE A 223 7.67 10.73 -13.97
CA ILE A 223 8.25 9.39 -13.80
C ILE A 223 7.76 8.72 -12.52
N PHE A 224 7.64 9.46 -11.41
CA PHE A 224 7.01 8.95 -10.20
C PHE A 224 5.58 8.49 -10.46
N ALA A 225 4.78 9.32 -11.13
CA ALA A 225 3.40 9.02 -11.45
C ALA A 225 3.31 7.74 -12.32
N TRP A 226 4.16 7.62 -13.33
CA TRP A 226 4.17 6.44 -14.20
C TRP A 226 4.53 5.16 -13.44
N LYS A 227 5.55 5.21 -12.57
CA LYS A 227 5.91 4.08 -11.70
C LYS A 227 4.73 3.66 -10.82
N GLY A 228 3.95 4.61 -10.30
CA GLY A 228 2.79 4.31 -9.46
C GLY A 228 1.70 3.55 -10.21
N PHE A 229 1.38 3.93 -11.44
CA PHE A 229 0.42 3.19 -12.26
C PHE A 229 0.88 1.78 -12.59
N LEU A 230 2.15 1.62 -12.97
CA LEU A 230 2.75 0.31 -13.20
C LEU A 230 2.72 -0.54 -11.93
N TYR A 231 2.94 0.07 -10.77
CA TYR A 231 2.88 -0.60 -9.47
C TYR A 231 1.46 -1.09 -9.17
N TYR A 232 0.45 -0.23 -9.27
CA TYR A 232 -0.93 -0.61 -8.99
C TYR A 232 -1.47 -1.65 -9.98
N LYS A 233 -1.09 -1.56 -11.26
CA LYS A 233 -1.43 -2.57 -12.26
C LYS A 233 -0.81 -3.93 -11.91
N TRP A 234 0.46 -3.96 -11.49
CA TRP A 234 1.13 -5.16 -11.01
C TRP A 234 0.48 -5.75 -9.75
N VAL A 235 0.18 -4.90 -8.76
CA VAL A 235 -0.50 -5.30 -7.52
C VAL A 235 -1.84 -5.95 -7.84
N LEU A 236 -2.69 -5.29 -8.65
CA LEU A 236 -4.00 -5.82 -8.99
C LEU A 236 -3.91 -7.16 -9.74
N ASN A 237 -2.98 -7.27 -10.70
CA ASN A 237 -2.75 -8.52 -11.43
C ASN A 237 -2.34 -9.67 -10.49
N THR A 238 -1.52 -9.37 -9.47
CA THR A 238 -1.11 -10.35 -8.47
C THR A 238 -2.25 -10.74 -7.52
N LEU A 239 -3.13 -9.79 -7.18
CA LEU A 239 -4.26 -10.03 -6.29
C LEU A 239 -5.42 -10.77 -6.97
N TRP A 240 -5.54 -10.70 -8.29
CA TRP A 240 -6.69 -11.19 -9.03
C TRP A 240 -7.06 -12.65 -8.74
N ALA A 241 -6.07 -13.54 -8.74
CA ALA A 241 -6.29 -14.95 -8.43
C ALA A 241 -6.86 -15.14 -7.02
N ASN A 242 -6.30 -14.42 -6.03
CA ASN A 242 -6.76 -14.52 -4.65
C ASN A 242 -8.17 -13.95 -4.46
N LEU A 243 -8.51 -12.88 -5.18
CA LEU A 243 -9.87 -12.31 -5.14
C LEU A 243 -10.90 -13.23 -5.76
N ARG A 244 -10.58 -13.88 -6.89
CA ARG A 244 -11.46 -14.89 -7.48
C ARG A 244 -11.73 -16.04 -6.51
N ASP A 245 -10.71 -16.49 -5.78
CA ASP A 245 -10.89 -17.50 -4.74
C ASP A 245 -11.83 -16.99 -3.63
N VAL A 246 -11.66 -15.75 -3.16
CA VAL A 246 -12.53 -15.14 -2.13
C VAL A 246 -13.99 -15.10 -2.62
N PHE A 247 -14.25 -14.59 -3.83
CA PHE A 247 -15.60 -14.54 -4.40
C PHE A 247 -16.26 -15.92 -4.51
N SER A 248 -15.48 -16.92 -4.93
CA SER A 248 -15.94 -18.32 -5.05
C SER A 248 -16.27 -18.93 -3.68
N GLU A 249 -15.46 -18.63 -2.67
CA GLU A 249 -15.55 -19.24 -1.35
C GLU A 249 -16.54 -18.54 -0.41
N LEU A 250 -16.78 -17.24 -0.59
CA LEU A 250 -17.67 -16.44 0.27
C LEU A 250 -19.08 -17.05 0.40
N GLY A 251 -19.64 -17.55 -0.71
CA GLY A 251 -20.95 -18.21 -0.70
C GLY A 251 -20.92 -19.67 -0.25
N ARG A 252 -19.73 -20.28 -0.12
CA ARG A 252 -19.56 -21.72 0.19
C ARG A 252 -19.08 -21.97 1.61
N VAL A 253 -18.65 -20.93 2.32
CA VAL A 253 -18.17 -21.06 3.70
C VAL A 253 -19.27 -21.63 4.59
N ARG A 254 -18.93 -22.73 5.26
CA ARG A 254 -19.86 -23.45 6.14
C ARG A 254 -19.78 -22.90 7.55
N VAL A 255 -20.93 -22.75 8.19
CA VAL A 255 -21.01 -22.41 9.61
C VAL A 255 -20.87 -23.68 10.44
N ILE A 256 -20.06 -23.62 11.49
CA ILE A 256 -19.93 -24.66 12.51
C ILE A 256 -20.74 -24.22 13.73
N GLY A 257 -21.48 -25.17 14.32
CA GLY A 257 -22.25 -24.94 15.54
C GLY A 257 -23.73 -24.58 15.31
N PRO A 258 -24.50 -24.42 16.39
CA PRO A 258 -25.90 -24.03 16.31
C PRO A 258 -26.03 -22.59 15.81
N ILE A 259 -26.98 -22.36 14.91
CA ILE A 259 -27.35 -21.05 14.39
C ILE A 259 -28.88 -21.00 14.31
N ASP A 260 -29.48 -19.93 14.82
CA ASP A 260 -30.92 -19.72 14.68
C ASP A 260 -31.26 -19.16 13.28
N THR A 261 -32.53 -19.23 12.91
CA THR A 261 -33.00 -18.82 11.58
C THR A 261 -32.74 -17.34 11.28
N SER A 262 -32.81 -16.47 12.30
CA SER A 262 -32.61 -15.03 12.10
C SER A 262 -31.13 -14.70 11.84
N THR A 263 -30.23 -15.28 12.62
CA THR A 263 -28.77 -15.13 12.43
C THR A 263 -28.32 -15.73 11.10
N ALA A 264 -28.89 -16.86 10.68
CA ALA A 264 -28.61 -17.46 9.38
C ALA A 264 -29.03 -16.55 8.21
N ALA A 265 -30.20 -15.91 8.31
CA ALA A 265 -30.69 -14.98 7.29
C ALA A 265 -29.81 -13.72 7.20
N GLU A 266 -29.39 -13.14 8.34
CA GLU A 266 -28.51 -11.98 8.35
C GLU A 266 -27.12 -12.31 7.77
N LEU A 267 -26.57 -13.49 8.08
CA LEU A 267 -25.29 -13.92 7.53
C LEU A 267 -25.33 -14.02 5.99
N GLU A 268 -26.40 -14.59 5.42
CA GLU A 268 -26.55 -14.67 3.95
C GLU A 268 -26.76 -13.28 3.32
N SER A 269 -27.51 -12.40 3.98
CA SER A 269 -27.64 -10.99 3.57
C SER A 269 -26.29 -10.29 3.55
N LEU A 270 -25.49 -10.43 4.61
CA LEU A 270 -24.16 -9.87 4.76
C LEU A 270 -23.19 -10.38 3.67
N LYS A 271 -23.18 -11.68 3.38
CA LYS A 271 -22.40 -12.24 2.26
C LYS A 271 -22.78 -11.60 0.92
N GLY A 272 -24.08 -11.42 0.68
CA GLY A 272 -24.61 -10.78 -0.53
C GLY A 272 -24.15 -9.32 -0.68
N ARG A 273 -24.32 -8.52 0.39
CA ARG A 273 -23.88 -7.11 0.41
C ARG A 273 -22.38 -6.99 0.23
N LEU A 274 -21.60 -7.80 0.93
CA LEU A 274 -20.15 -7.81 0.84
C LEU A 274 -19.68 -8.12 -0.59
N ARG A 275 -20.27 -9.13 -1.23
CA ARG A 275 -19.94 -9.47 -2.61
C ARG A 275 -20.15 -8.28 -3.56
N GLN A 276 -21.30 -7.61 -3.46
CA GLN A 276 -21.59 -6.45 -4.31
C GLN A 276 -20.61 -5.30 -4.06
N LYS A 277 -20.30 -4.99 -2.79
CA LYS A 277 -19.32 -3.96 -2.43
C LYS A 277 -17.93 -4.28 -2.96
N MET A 278 -17.47 -5.53 -2.83
CA MET A 278 -16.20 -5.97 -3.40
C MET A 278 -16.16 -5.85 -4.93
N GLU A 279 -17.23 -6.27 -5.63
CA GLU A 279 -17.32 -6.16 -7.09
C GLU A 279 -17.26 -4.69 -7.55
N ARG A 280 -17.95 -3.78 -6.85
CA ARG A 280 -17.86 -2.33 -7.10
C ARG A 280 -16.46 -1.79 -6.87
N GLN A 281 -15.82 -2.14 -5.77
CA GLN A 281 -14.46 -1.67 -5.45
C GLN A 281 -13.45 -2.12 -6.51
N VAL A 282 -13.51 -3.38 -6.91
CA VAL A 282 -12.68 -3.94 -7.99
C VAL A 282 -12.92 -3.20 -9.30
N LYS A 283 -14.19 -2.98 -9.67
CA LYS A 283 -14.55 -2.25 -10.89
C LYS A 283 -14.03 -0.81 -10.86
N SER A 284 -14.11 -0.14 -9.71
CA SER A 284 -13.56 1.21 -9.53
C SER A 284 -12.05 1.24 -9.76
N VAL A 285 -11.29 0.35 -9.13
CA VAL A 285 -9.82 0.27 -9.33
C VAL A 285 -9.48 -0.04 -10.79
N MET A 286 -10.18 -0.99 -11.42
CA MET A 286 -9.99 -1.31 -12.83
C MET A 286 -10.31 -0.13 -13.75
N GLY A 287 -11.33 0.67 -13.42
CA GLY A 287 -11.67 1.88 -14.18
C GLY A 287 -10.54 2.90 -14.18
N HIS A 288 -9.93 3.18 -13.02
CA HIS A 288 -8.78 4.08 -12.90
C HIS A 288 -7.56 3.58 -13.69
N LEU A 289 -7.30 2.27 -13.67
CA LEU A 289 -6.22 1.67 -14.47
C LEU A 289 -6.54 1.66 -15.97
N GLY A 290 -7.82 1.56 -16.34
CA GLY A 290 -8.27 1.65 -17.74
C GLY A 290 -7.94 2.99 -18.39
N VAL A 291 -8.00 4.10 -17.64
CA VAL A 291 -7.57 5.42 -18.12
C VAL A 291 -6.09 5.41 -18.50
N TYR A 292 -5.23 4.79 -17.70
CA TYR A 292 -3.81 4.62 -18.04
C TYR A 292 -3.64 3.79 -19.32
N ASP A 293 -4.34 2.65 -19.43
CA ASP A 293 -4.23 1.75 -20.58
C ASP A 293 -4.66 2.45 -21.88
N GLU A 294 -5.72 3.24 -21.84
CA GLU A 294 -6.20 4.03 -22.98
C GLU A 294 -5.15 5.06 -23.42
N VAL A 295 -4.65 5.88 -22.49
CA VAL A 295 -3.69 6.94 -22.82
C VAL A 295 -2.33 6.34 -23.24
N PHE A 296 -1.91 5.23 -22.64
CA PHE A 296 -0.71 4.51 -23.06
C PHE A 296 -0.87 3.89 -24.45
N SER A 297 -2.07 3.42 -24.82
CA SER A 297 -2.37 2.99 -26.18
C SER A 297 -2.29 4.16 -27.17
N GLN A 298 -2.81 5.34 -26.83
CA GLN A 298 -2.70 6.53 -27.69
C GLN A 298 -1.23 6.94 -27.91
N LEU A 299 -0.38 6.79 -26.90
CA LEU A 299 1.05 7.01 -27.05
C LEU A 299 1.70 5.99 -27.99
N THR A 300 1.41 4.71 -27.80
CA THR A 300 2.12 3.63 -28.51
C THR A 300 1.58 3.33 -29.91
N VAL A 301 0.32 3.66 -30.19
CA VAL A 301 -0.33 3.42 -31.48
C VAL A 301 -0.42 4.72 -32.30
N ASP A 302 -0.92 5.79 -31.68
CA ASP A 302 -1.21 7.06 -32.38
C ASP A 302 -0.06 8.08 -32.26
N GLY A 303 0.97 7.78 -31.46
CA GLY A 303 2.10 8.69 -31.21
C GLY A 303 1.73 9.91 -30.36
N ASN A 304 0.60 9.89 -29.65
CA ASN A 304 0.11 11.04 -28.88
C ASN A 304 0.83 11.20 -27.53
N ALA A 305 2.08 11.64 -27.57
CA ALA A 305 2.88 11.89 -26.37
C ALA A 305 2.31 12.98 -25.46
N LEU A 306 1.57 13.95 -26.01
CA LEU A 306 0.96 15.04 -25.23
C LEU A 306 -0.12 14.51 -24.29
N ALA A 307 -1.00 13.62 -24.75
CA ALA A 307 -2.02 13.02 -23.90
C ALA A 307 -1.41 12.24 -22.73
N PHE A 308 -0.35 11.46 -22.99
CA PHE A 308 0.35 10.71 -21.95
C PHE A 308 1.06 11.62 -20.93
N ARG A 309 1.72 12.67 -21.41
CA ARG A 309 2.32 13.68 -20.53
C ARG A 309 1.27 14.34 -19.63
N ASP A 310 0.17 14.81 -20.21
CA ASP A 310 -0.88 15.51 -19.48
C ASP A 310 -1.57 14.58 -18.46
N PHE A 311 -1.70 13.30 -18.79
CA PHE A 311 -2.11 12.26 -17.85
C PHE A 311 -1.12 12.14 -16.68
N LEU A 312 0.18 11.98 -16.94
CA LEU A 312 1.20 11.80 -15.88
C LEU A 312 1.24 12.98 -14.89
N LEU A 313 0.93 14.19 -15.33
CA LEU A 313 0.92 15.38 -14.47
C LEU A 313 -0.33 15.47 -13.58
N LYS A 314 -1.47 14.92 -14.02
CA LYS A 314 -2.74 14.92 -13.27
C LYS A 314 -2.95 13.67 -12.44
N SER A 315 -2.30 12.58 -12.81
CA SER A 315 -2.56 11.26 -12.25
C SER A 315 -2.13 11.02 -10.79
N PRO A 316 -1.27 11.84 -10.14
CA PRO A 316 -1.06 11.72 -8.69
C PRO A 316 -2.35 11.83 -7.89
N GLU A 317 -3.35 12.57 -8.36
CA GLU A 317 -4.67 12.65 -7.71
C GLU A 317 -5.42 11.32 -7.67
N MET A 318 -5.14 10.43 -8.64
CA MET A 318 -5.76 9.11 -8.71
C MET A 318 -5.13 8.13 -7.71
N PHE A 319 -3.97 8.44 -7.12
CA PHE A 319 -3.29 7.54 -6.19
C PHE A 319 -4.03 7.34 -4.87
N LEU A 320 -4.82 8.31 -4.44
CA LEU A 320 -5.71 8.13 -3.29
C LEU A 320 -6.73 7.02 -3.59
N SER A 321 -7.50 7.16 -4.67
CA SER A 321 -8.51 6.17 -5.07
C SER A 321 -7.92 4.80 -5.41
N LEU A 322 -6.78 4.76 -6.11
CA LEU A 322 -6.09 3.51 -6.46
C LEU A 322 -5.49 2.83 -5.23
N GLY A 323 -4.79 3.57 -4.39
CA GLY A 323 -4.14 3.08 -3.18
C GLY A 323 -5.16 2.58 -2.18
N ASP A 324 -6.23 3.33 -1.96
CA ASP A 324 -7.32 2.95 -1.07
C ASP A 324 -8.00 1.68 -1.56
N GLY A 325 -8.38 1.65 -2.84
CA GLY A 325 -9.03 0.49 -3.42
C GLY A 325 -8.15 -0.76 -3.44
N CYS A 326 -6.88 -0.64 -3.84
CA CYS A 326 -5.93 -1.75 -3.83
C CYS A 326 -5.64 -2.22 -2.40
N GLY A 327 -5.49 -1.30 -1.46
CA GLY A 327 -5.25 -1.58 -0.04
C GLY A 327 -6.37 -2.40 0.57
N LEU A 328 -7.62 -1.96 0.41
CA LEU A 328 -8.83 -2.65 0.89
C LEU A 328 -8.95 -4.06 0.30
N VAL A 329 -8.82 -4.16 -1.02
CA VAL A 329 -8.92 -5.43 -1.77
C VAL A 329 -7.80 -6.40 -1.36
N SER A 330 -6.58 -5.90 -1.19
CA SER A 330 -5.44 -6.67 -0.69
C SER A 330 -5.66 -7.15 0.75
N HIS A 331 -6.24 -6.29 1.60
CA HIS A 331 -6.58 -6.62 2.98
C HIS A 331 -7.54 -7.81 3.04
N ILE A 332 -8.65 -7.74 2.31
CA ILE A 332 -9.66 -8.80 2.23
C ILE A 332 -9.05 -10.10 1.71
N ALA A 333 -8.36 -10.05 0.57
CA ALA A 333 -7.79 -11.25 -0.05
C ALA A 333 -6.80 -11.96 0.88
N THR A 334 -5.88 -11.21 1.48
CA THR A 334 -4.84 -11.75 2.36
C THR A 334 -5.44 -12.29 3.66
N TYR A 335 -6.40 -11.57 4.26
CA TYR A 335 -7.03 -12.01 5.50
C TYR A 335 -7.90 -13.25 5.29
N TRP A 336 -8.67 -13.28 4.20
CA TRP A 336 -9.45 -14.46 3.85
C TRP A 336 -8.58 -15.70 3.69
N ARG A 337 -7.43 -15.59 3.01
CA ARG A 337 -6.47 -16.72 2.88
C ARG A 337 -5.87 -17.15 4.22
N TYR A 338 -5.69 -16.22 5.16
CA TYR A 338 -5.24 -16.54 6.51
C TYR A 338 -6.30 -17.33 7.28
N GLN A 339 -7.55 -16.84 7.26
CA GLN A 339 -8.66 -17.48 7.95
C GLN A 339 -9.02 -18.83 7.33
N PHE A 340 -8.93 -18.92 6.00
CA PHE A 340 -9.24 -20.10 5.22
C PHE A 340 -8.03 -20.52 4.36
N PRO A 341 -7.02 -21.18 4.96
CA PRO A 341 -5.86 -21.66 4.22
C PRO A 341 -6.25 -22.67 3.15
N ARG A 342 -5.58 -22.59 1.99
CA ARG A 342 -5.80 -23.54 0.88
C ARG A 342 -5.61 -24.99 1.34
N GLY A 343 -6.54 -25.86 0.97
CA GLY A 343 -6.52 -27.28 1.34
C GLY A 343 -7.03 -27.59 2.77
N LYS A 344 -7.46 -26.58 3.54
CA LYS A 344 -8.19 -26.78 4.79
C LYS A 344 -9.70 -26.66 4.59
N PRO A 345 -10.53 -27.20 5.50
CA PRO A 345 -11.97 -27.04 5.44
C PRO A 345 -12.36 -25.56 5.43
N LEU A 346 -13.23 -25.18 4.49
CA LEU A 346 -13.81 -23.85 4.40
C LEU A 346 -14.99 -23.73 5.38
N ALA A 347 -14.68 -23.58 6.67
CA ALA A 347 -15.68 -23.53 7.73
C ALA A 347 -15.20 -22.67 8.92
N ALA A 348 -16.13 -21.98 9.58
CA ALA A 348 -15.87 -21.11 10.74
C ALA A 348 -17.05 -21.13 11.73
N GLN A 349 -16.79 -20.73 12.97
CA GLN A 349 -17.86 -20.47 13.95
C GLN A 349 -18.69 -19.25 13.52
N VAL A 350 -19.98 -19.23 13.85
CA VAL A 350 -20.90 -18.18 13.40
C VAL A 350 -20.43 -16.78 13.80
N VAL A 351 -20.02 -16.59 15.07
CA VAL A 351 -19.60 -15.29 15.61
C VAL A 351 -18.34 -14.78 14.89
N GLU A 352 -17.33 -15.65 14.78
CA GLU A 352 -16.06 -15.31 14.13
C GLU A 352 -16.23 -14.95 12.63
N LEU A 353 -17.11 -15.68 11.94
CA LEU A 353 -17.44 -15.39 10.55
C LEU A 353 -18.17 -14.06 10.43
N MET A 354 -19.18 -13.82 11.27
CA MET A 354 -19.93 -12.56 11.29
C MET A 354 -19.00 -11.37 11.53
N ASP A 355 -18.15 -11.43 12.56
CA ASP A 355 -17.19 -10.37 12.88
C ASP A 355 -16.25 -10.08 11.70
N THR A 356 -15.75 -11.14 11.05
CA THR A 356 -14.89 -11.01 9.87
C THR A 356 -15.59 -10.33 8.70
N LEU A 357 -16.82 -10.76 8.40
CA LEU A 357 -17.57 -10.22 7.26
C LEU A 357 -18.04 -8.78 7.52
N GLN A 358 -18.39 -8.45 8.77
CA GLN A 358 -18.73 -7.08 9.17
C GLN A 358 -17.53 -6.15 9.08
N ASP A 359 -16.35 -6.58 9.54
CA ASP A 359 -15.08 -5.82 9.39
C ASP A 359 -14.81 -5.49 7.91
N PHE A 360 -14.97 -6.47 7.02
CA PHE A 360 -14.84 -6.23 5.58
C PHE A 360 -15.91 -5.30 5.03
N GLU A 361 -17.17 -5.45 5.46
CA GLU A 361 -18.27 -4.60 5.03
C GLU A 361 -18.07 -3.14 5.45
N VAL A 362 -17.61 -2.90 6.67
CA VAL A 362 -17.29 -1.56 7.19
C VAL A 362 -16.10 -0.97 6.43
N SER A 363 -15.04 -1.76 6.23
CA SER A 363 -13.85 -1.32 5.49
C SER A 363 -14.17 -0.90 4.05
N LEU A 364 -15.10 -1.59 3.38
CA LEU A 364 -15.55 -1.23 2.02
C LEU A 364 -16.58 -0.10 2.00
N GLY A 365 -17.30 0.14 3.11
CA GLY A 365 -18.34 1.16 3.22
C GLY A 365 -17.87 2.54 3.66
N ALA A 366 -16.65 2.65 4.20
CA ALA A 366 -16.06 3.93 4.60
C ALA A 366 -15.87 4.93 3.43
N GLY A 367 -15.84 4.43 2.18
CA GLY A 367 -15.74 5.24 0.96
C GLY A 367 -17.06 5.83 0.45
N ASP A 368 -18.22 5.31 0.87
CA ASP A 368 -19.53 5.81 0.41
C ASP A 368 -19.96 7.12 1.14
N ASN A 369 -19.28 7.51 2.22
CA ASN A 369 -19.59 8.73 3.00
C ASN A 369 -18.80 9.99 2.57
N GLN A 370 -18.06 9.93 1.45
CA GLN A 370 -17.43 11.09 0.82
C GLN A 370 -18.14 11.51 -0.48
N GLU A 371 -19.48 11.51 -0.50
CA GLU A 371 -20.21 12.36 -1.43
C GLU A 371 -20.23 13.79 -0.89
N ALA A 372 -19.40 14.62 -1.53
CA ALA A 372 -19.43 16.08 -1.60
C ALA A 372 -20.47 16.80 -0.71
N GLN A 373 -20.02 17.34 0.42
CA GLN A 373 -20.62 18.58 0.90
C GLN A 373 -20.08 19.72 0.02
N PRO A 374 -20.93 20.46 -0.72
CA PRO A 374 -20.48 21.69 -1.35
C PRO A 374 -20.07 22.65 -0.24
N ALA A 375 -18.83 23.13 -0.31
CA ALA A 375 -18.40 24.27 0.49
C ALA A 375 -19.32 25.45 0.14
N TYR A 376 -20.03 25.96 1.14
CA TYR A 376 -20.69 27.26 1.08
C TYR A 376 -19.69 28.36 1.41
#